data_AF-A0A7S2VJR2-F1
#
_entry.id   AF-A0A7S2VJR2-F1
#
_cell.length_a   1.000
_cell.length_b   1.000
_cell.length_c   1.000
_cell.angle_alpha   90.00
_cell.angle_beta   90.00
_cell.angle_gamma   90.00
#
_symmetry.space_group_name_H-M   'P 1'
#
loop_
_entity.id
_entity.type
_entity.pdbx_description
1 polymer ?
#
loop_
_entity_poly.entity_id
_entity_poly.type
_entity_poly.pdbx_seq_one_letter_code
_entity_poly.pdbx_strand_id
1 'polypeptide(L)'
;MDAAWAQANSAKKLVKFGGGFYCGQVEIEGKEPLFIFNGFFMSMRSKFTKPGTEIHYYSVQWPADKLSWADFRGKVLGPTDPADAPADSLRGQILADWEKLGLKSKPNVGDNGMHASASPFEGFAERNNWLGASIESDPFGKLMLGAGMSPAQIKAWSVDPQVNTEPGKKGSIFDQLEDLNTEDCLGKLRSLCDMNPLNAAFVFIKPHAVTDKVKALAKAGLVAKGIQIVAEGSLKGEVIDEKKLIDQHYYAIASKATILKPEQLNVPKDKFKEQFGTSWEDALASGKVFNALDGCAQLG
;
A
#
# COMPACT_ATOMS: atom_id res chain seq x y z
N MET A 1 2.51 -28.11 -16.14
CA MET A 1 2.18 -26.67 -16.31
C MET A 1 3.10 -26.02 -17.32
N ASP A 2 4.42 -26.03 -17.11
CA ASP A 2 5.39 -25.39 -18.02
C ASP A 2 5.23 -25.76 -19.50
N ALA A 3 5.11 -27.06 -19.81
CA ALA A 3 4.90 -27.51 -21.19
C ALA A 3 3.63 -26.92 -21.82
N ALA A 4 2.53 -26.88 -21.07
CA ALA A 4 1.25 -26.33 -21.54
C ALA A 4 1.32 -24.79 -21.67
N TRP A 5 2.05 -24.12 -20.77
CA TRP A 5 2.31 -22.68 -20.89
C TRP A 5 3.17 -22.35 -22.12
N ALA A 6 4.23 -23.12 -22.36
CA ALA A 6 5.10 -22.97 -23.52
C ALA A 6 4.33 -23.23 -24.83
N GLN A 7 3.46 -24.23 -24.84
CA GLN A 7 2.57 -24.49 -25.98
C GLN A 7 1.61 -23.31 -26.23
N ALA A 8 1.02 -22.75 -25.18
CA ALA A 8 0.17 -21.55 -25.30
C ALA A 8 0.96 -20.35 -25.86
N ASN A 9 2.21 -20.16 -25.43
CA ASN A 9 3.10 -19.13 -25.99
C ASN A 9 3.32 -19.33 -27.50
N SER A 10 3.75 -20.53 -27.90
CA SER A 10 4.00 -20.88 -29.31
C SER A 10 2.75 -20.75 -30.17
N ALA A 11 1.58 -21.03 -29.60
CA ALA A 11 0.28 -20.86 -30.25
C ALA A 11 -0.22 -19.40 -30.26
N LYS A 12 0.57 -18.43 -29.76
CA LYS A 12 0.18 -17.01 -29.60
C LYS A 12 -1.09 -16.82 -28.77
N LYS A 13 -1.32 -17.70 -27.80
CA LYS A 13 -2.42 -17.66 -26.82
C LYS A 13 -2.01 -17.02 -25.50
N LEU A 14 -0.92 -16.24 -25.50
CA LEU A 14 -0.48 -15.42 -24.37
C LEU A 14 -0.69 -13.94 -24.66
N VAL A 15 -1.17 -13.20 -23.65
CA VAL A 15 -1.25 -11.75 -23.66
C VAL A 15 -0.44 -11.21 -22.47
N LYS A 16 0.41 -10.21 -22.74
CA LYS A 16 1.11 -9.42 -21.72
C LYS A 16 0.32 -8.14 -21.48
N PHE A 17 -0.04 -7.88 -20.22
CA PHE A 17 -0.76 -6.68 -19.82
C PHE A 17 0.16 -5.58 -19.26
N GLY A 18 1.34 -5.95 -18.75
CA GLY A 18 2.32 -5.04 -18.13
C GLY A 18 3.57 -5.78 -17.66
N GLY A 19 4.44 -5.12 -16.89
CA GLY A 19 5.60 -5.75 -16.26
C GLY A 19 5.18 -6.97 -15.44
N GLY A 20 5.76 -8.15 -15.71
CA GLY A 20 5.46 -9.37 -14.94
C GLY A 20 4.01 -9.88 -15.00
N PHE A 21 3.11 -9.29 -15.79
CA PHE A 21 1.67 -9.60 -15.78
C PHE A 21 1.22 -10.20 -17.12
N TYR A 22 1.02 -11.53 -17.12
CA TYR A 22 0.67 -12.32 -18.30
C TYR A 22 -0.55 -13.17 -18.04
N CYS A 23 -1.39 -13.37 -19.07
CA CYS A 23 -2.44 -14.38 -19.08
C CYS A 23 -2.31 -15.27 -20.32
N GLY A 24 -2.48 -16.57 -20.12
CA GLY A 24 -2.52 -17.56 -21.19
C GLY A 24 -3.77 -18.38 -21.18
N GLN A 25 -4.34 -18.60 -22.37
CA GLN A 25 -5.33 -19.65 -22.56
C GLN A 25 -4.60 -21.00 -22.70
N VAL A 26 -4.59 -21.75 -21.60
CA VAL A 26 -3.90 -23.03 -21.47
C VAL A 26 -4.87 -24.16 -21.77
N GLU A 27 -4.47 -25.02 -22.70
CA GLU A 27 -5.24 -26.20 -23.12
C GLU A 27 -4.49 -27.46 -22.72
N ILE A 28 -5.20 -28.41 -22.11
CA ILE A 28 -4.68 -29.72 -21.73
C ILE A 28 -5.67 -30.76 -22.26
N GLU A 29 -5.16 -31.81 -22.91
CA GLU A 29 -5.99 -32.88 -23.47
C GLU A 29 -6.96 -33.45 -22.43
N GLY A 30 -8.23 -33.59 -22.82
CA GLY A 30 -9.30 -34.08 -21.95
C GLY A 30 -9.79 -33.08 -20.89
N LYS A 31 -9.40 -31.80 -20.97
CA LYS A 31 -9.86 -30.74 -20.07
C LYS A 31 -10.33 -29.51 -20.83
N GLU A 32 -11.26 -28.77 -20.24
CA GLU A 32 -11.66 -27.46 -20.75
C GLU A 32 -10.48 -26.47 -20.73
N PRO A 33 -10.37 -25.57 -21.73
CA PRO A 33 -9.35 -24.51 -21.73
C PRO A 33 -9.49 -23.60 -20.50
N LEU A 34 -8.35 -23.26 -19.89
CA LEU A 34 -8.30 -22.38 -18.72
C LEU A 34 -7.50 -21.11 -19.01
N PHE A 35 -7.97 -19.97 -18.53
CA PHE A 35 -7.17 -18.75 -18.47
C PHE A 35 -6.31 -18.77 -17.21
N ILE A 36 -4.99 -18.86 -17.41
CA ILE A 36 -4.02 -18.94 -16.33
C ILE A 36 -3.16 -17.69 -16.34
N PHE A 37 -2.98 -17.09 -15.16
CA PHE A 37 -2.08 -15.95 -14.99
C PHE A 37 -0.69 -16.43 -14.57
N ASN A 38 0.35 -15.90 -15.22
CA ASN A 38 1.76 -16.18 -14.90
C ASN A 38 2.06 -17.68 -14.70
N GLY A 39 1.61 -18.56 -15.62
CA GLY A 39 1.71 -20.02 -15.45
C GLY A 39 3.14 -20.57 -15.36
N PHE A 40 4.15 -19.76 -15.69
CA PHE A 40 5.58 -20.04 -15.53
C PHE A 40 6.11 -19.81 -14.11
N PHE A 41 5.34 -19.17 -13.22
CA PHE A 41 5.86 -18.68 -11.94
C PHE A 41 6.37 -19.81 -11.03
N MET A 42 5.66 -20.95 -10.99
CA MET A 42 6.02 -22.03 -10.08
C MET A 42 7.36 -22.69 -10.44
N SER A 43 7.65 -22.85 -11.74
CA SER A 43 8.93 -23.38 -12.19
C SER A 43 10.06 -22.37 -12.01
N MET A 44 9.81 -21.09 -12.30
CA MET A 44 10.74 -20.00 -11.98
C MET A 44 11.09 -19.98 -10.49
N ARG A 45 10.09 -19.98 -9.59
CA ARG A 45 10.28 -20.00 -8.13
C ARG A 45 11.10 -21.21 -7.67
N SER A 46 10.86 -22.39 -8.26
CA SER A 46 11.58 -23.61 -7.91
C SER A 46 13.09 -23.48 -8.10
N LYS A 47 13.57 -22.69 -9.08
CA LYS A 47 15.00 -22.45 -9.30
C LYS A 47 15.69 -21.72 -8.14
N PHE A 48 14.93 -20.91 -7.39
CA PHE A 48 15.44 -20.15 -6.24
C PHE A 48 15.28 -20.90 -4.91
N THR A 49 14.24 -21.73 -4.79
CA THR A 49 13.86 -22.34 -3.51
C THR A 49 14.20 -23.82 -3.38
N LYS A 50 14.81 -24.43 -4.40
CA LYS A 50 15.19 -25.84 -4.35
C LYS A 50 16.32 -26.04 -3.31
N PRO A 51 16.30 -27.11 -2.50
CA PRO A 51 17.42 -27.39 -1.60
C PRO A 51 18.76 -27.44 -2.34
N GLY A 52 19.76 -26.73 -1.80
CA GLY A 52 21.10 -26.65 -2.39
C GLY A 52 21.28 -25.57 -3.46
N THR A 53 20.27 -24.74 -3.74
CA THR A 53 20.46 -23.53 -4.53
C THR A 53 20.64 -22.32 -3.63
N GLU A 54 21.41 -21.34 -4.10
CA GLU A 54 21.62 -20.07 -3.41
C GLU A 54 21.69 -18.93 -4.43
N ILE A 55 21.50 -17.71 -3.94
CA ILE A 55 21.85 -16.50 -4.68
C ILE A 55 23.09 -15.89 -4.03
N HIS A 56 23.96 -15.29 -4.83
CA HIS A 56 24.96 -14.34 -4.36
C HIS A 56 24.47 -12.94 -4.73
N TYR A 57 24.51 -11.99 -3.80
CA TYR A 57 24.00 -10.65 -4.01
C TYR A 57 25.07 -9.59 -3.81
N TYR A 58 24.94 -8.48 -4.55
CA TYR A 58 25.68 -7.25 -4.32
C TYR A 58 24.68 -6.12 -4.10
N SER A 59 24.80 -5.39 -2.99
CA SER A 59 24.08 -4.14 -2.77
C SER A 59 24.99 -3.00 -3.19
N VAL A 60 24.71 -2.41 -4.36
CA VAL A 60 25.58 -1.41 -5.01
C VAL A 60 24.98 -0.01 -5.00
N GLN A 61 25.83 1.00 -5.12
CA GLN A 61 25.44 2.40 -5.28
C GLN A 61 26.41 3.10 -6.23
N TRP A 62 25.91 4.09 -6.95
CA TRP A 62 26.70 4.95 -7.85
C TRP A 62 26.09 6.35 -7.90
N PRO A 63 26.84 7.37 -8.33
CA PRO A 63 26.29 8.71 -8.51
C PRO A 63 25.34 8.78 -9.71
N ALA A 64 24.13 9.30 -9.50
CA ALA A 64 23.07 9.37 -10.53
C ALA A 64 23.46 10.24 -11.75
N ASP A 65 24.36 11.21 -11.57
CA ASP A 65 24.88 12.08 -12.63
C ASP A 65 25.99 11.41 -13.49
N LYS A 66 26.48 10.24 -13.09
CA LYS A 66 27.52 9.49 -13.82
C LYS A 66 26.97 8.33 -14.63
N LEU A 67 25.88 7.73 -14.21
CA LEU A 67 25.26 6.60 -14.88
C LEU A 67 23.75 6.62 -14.61
N SER A 68 22.96 6.79 -15.66
CA SER A 68 21.51 6.72 -15.54
C SER A 68 21.06 5.29 -15.23
N TRP A 69 19.88 5.14 -14.62
CA TRP A 69 19.32 3.83 -14.32
C TRP A 69 19.08 3.01 -15.59
N ALA A 70 18.58 3.67 -16.65
CA ALA A 70 18.43 3.09 -17.98
C ALA A 70 19.75 2.54 -18.54
N ASP A 71 20.85 3.31 -18.45
CA ASP A 71 22.16 2.85 -18.92
C ASP A 71 22.77 1.77 -18.03
N PHE A 72 22.54 1.83 -16.71
CA PHE A 72 22.92 0.75 -15.81
C PHE A 72 22.26 -0.58 -16.22
N ARG A 73 20.95 -0.58 -16.49
CA ARG A 73 20.24 -1.78 -16.94
C ARG A 73 20.58 -2.18 -18.37
N GLY A 74 20.64 -1.23 -19.29
CA GLY A 74 20.81 -1.50 -20.73
C GLY A 74 22.26 -1.79 -21.14
N LYS A 75 23.23 -1.06 -20.56
CA LYS A 75 24.64 -1.11 -20.99
C LYS A 75 25.53 -1.86 -20.00
N VAL A 76 25.34 -1.67 -18.70
CA VAL A 76 26.17 -2.35 -17.68
C VAL A 76 25.68 -3.77 -17.43
N LEU A 77 24.40 -3.95 -17.09
CA LEU A 77 23.81 -5.27 -16.89
C LEU A 77 23.56 -5.95 -18.24
N GLY A 78 22.88 -5.26 -19.16
CA GLY A 78 22.36 -5.77 -20.42
C GLY A 78 20.85 -6.07 -20.35
N PRO A 79 20.12 -6.07 -21.48
CA PRO A 79 18.70 -6.44 -21.56
C PRO A 79 18.39 -7.85 -21.04
N THR A 80 17.11 -8.13 -20.82
CA THR A 80 16.66 -9.40 -20.22
C THR A 80 16.97 -10.61 -21.08
N ASP A 81 16.86 -10.49 -22.41
CA ASP A 81 17.37 -11.50 -23.34
C ASP A 81 18.88 -11.26 -23.54
N PRO A 82 19.76 -12.16 -23.09
CA PRO A 82 21.19 -12.02 -23.29
C PRO A 82 21.59 -11.93 -24.78
N ALA A 83 20.76 -12.44 -25.70
CA ALA A 83 21.03 -12.37 -27.14
C ALA A 83 21.01 -10.93 -27.67
N ASP A 84 20.26 -10.04 -27.01
CA ASP A 84 20.16 -8.61 -27.35
C ASP A 84 21.14 -7.74 -26.55
N ALA A 85 21.99 -8.35 -25.71
CA ALA A 85 22.88 -7.62 -24.81
C ALA A 85 24.16 -7.12 -25.49
N PRO A 86 24.64 -5.91 -25.16
CA PRO A 86 25.97 -5.47 -25.56
C PRO A 86 27.03 -6.48 -25.10
N ALA A 87 28.01 -6.77 -25.96
CA ALA A 87 29.01 -7.80 -25.69
C ALA A 87 29.85 -7.51 -24.42
N ASP A 88 30.00 -6.24 -24.07
CA ASP A 88 30.71 -5.77 -22.88
C ASP A 88 29.82 -5.64 -21.64
N SER A 89 28.51 -5.86 -21.75
CA SER A 89 27.61 -5.93 -20.59
C SER A 89 27.81 -7.22 -19.80
N LEU A 90 27.38 -7.25 -18.53
CA LEU A 90 27.49 -8.45 -17.70
C LEU A 90 26.76 -9.66 -18.29
N ARG A 91 25.51 -9.47 -18.77
CA ARG A 91 24.74 -10.53 -19.45
C ARG A 91 25.37 -10.94 -20.78
N GLY A 92 25.93 -9.99 -21.54
CA GLY A 92 26.65 -10.28 -22.78
C GLY A 92 27.92 -11.11 -22.55
N GLN A 93 28.73 -10.75 -21.55
CA GLN A 93 29.92 -11.49 -21.15
C GLN A 93 29.55 -12.88 -20.62
N ILE A 94 28.51 -12.99 -19.78
CA ILE A 94 28.03 -14.30 -19.29
C ILE A 94 27.55 -15.17 -20.46
N LEU A 95 26.85 -14.61 -21.45
CA LEU A 95 26.42 -15.35 -22.64
C LEU A 95 27.61 -15.81 -23.49
N ALA A 96 28.63 -14.97 -23.66
CA ALA A 96 29.80 -15.30 -24.48
C ALA A 96 30.66 -16.39 -23.83
N ASP A 97 30.90 -16.29 -22.52
CA ASP A 97 31.84 -17.14 -21.78
C ASP A 97 31.14 -18.20 -20.91
N TRP A 98 29.85 -18.51 -21.14
CA TRP A 98 29.05 -19.34 -20.23
C TRP A 98 29.69 -20.70 -19.88
N GLU A 99 30.27 -21.42 -20.85
CA GLU A 99 30.95 -22.71 -20.61
C GLU A 99 32.19 -22.52 -19.72
N LYS A 100 32.99 -21.49 -20.02
CA LYS A 100 34.20 -21.14 -19.27
C LYS A 100 33.88 -20.67 -17.85
N LEU A 101 32.73 -20.03 -17.66
CA LEU A 101 32.18 -19.63 -16.36
C LEU A 101 31.52 -20.80 -15.61
N GLY A 102 31.44 -21.99 -16.23
CA GLY A 102 30.94 -23.21 -15.59
C GLY A 102 29.42 -23.36 -15.60
N LEU A 103 28.70 -22.61 -16.44
CA LEU A 103 27.25 -22.75 -16.57
C LEU A 103 26.91 -24.07 -17.29
N LYS A 104 25.82 -24.71 -16.88
CA LYS A 104 25.39 -26.02 -17.43
C LYS A 104 24.66 -25.91 -18.77
N SER A 105 24.18 -24.72 -19.11
CA SER A 105 23.42 -24.46 -20.32
C SER A 105 23.63 -23.03 -20.76
N LYS A 106 23.57 -22.79 -22.06
CA LYS A 106 23.59 -21.46 -22.65
C LYS A 106 22.48 -20.58 -22.04
N PRO A 107 22.79 -19.35 -21.59
CA PRO A 107 21.80 -18.42 -21.06
C PRO A 107 20.65 -18.13 -22.03
N ASN A 108 19.48 -17.83 -21.47
CA ASN A 108 18.26 -17.46 -22.18
C ASN A 108 17.46 -16.43 -21.34
N VAL A 109 16.32 -15.96 -21.85
CA VAL A 109 15.46 -14.97 -21.16
C VAL A 109 15.15 -15.31 -19.70
N GLY A 110 14.90 -16.60 -19.39
CA GLY A 110 14.55 -17.05 -18.04
C GLY A 110 15.74 -17.42 -17.15
N ASP A 111 16.89 -17.71 -17.75
CA ASP A 111 18.15 -18.04 -17.08
C ASP A 111 19.26 -17.14 -17.64
N ASN A 112 19.15 -15.83 -17.39
CA ASN A 112 19.97 -14.79 -18.01
C ASN A 112 21.19 -14.37 -17.15
N GLY A 113 21.49 -15.14 -16.11
CA GLY A 113 22.69 -14.98 -15.27
C GLY A 113 22.61 -13.90 -14.19
N MET A 114 22.02 -12.74 -14.46
CA MET A 114 22.01 -11.59 -13.54
C MET A 114 20.64 -10.93 -13.41
N HIS A 115 20.32 -10.44 -12.21
CA HIS A 115 19.16 -9.61 -11.89
C HIS A 115 19.61 -8.22 -11.41
N ALA A 116 18.85 -7.18 -11.73
CA ALA A 116 18.97 -5.88 -11.09
C ALA A 116 17.61 -5.19 -11.04
N SER A 117 17.42 -4.35 -10.02
CA SER A 117 16.17 -3.60 -9.79
C SER A 117 15.87 -2.64 -10.95
N ALA A 118 14.59 -2.46 -11.30
CA ALA A 118 14.22 -1.66 -12.47
C ALA A 118 14.17 -0.13 -12.19
N SER A 119 14.21 0.27 -10.92
CA SER A 119 14.18 1.67 -10.49
C SER A 119 14.79 1.84 -9.08
N PRO A 120 15.09 3.08 -8.62
CA PRO A 120 15.48 3.35 -7.23
C PRO A 120 14.46 2.85 -6.21
N PHE A 121 13.15 2.94 -6.53
CA PHE A 121 12.07 2.47 -5.68
C PHE A 121 12.06 0.95 -5.55
N GLU A 122 12.16 0.23 -6.67
CA GLU A 122 12.31 -1.23 -6.65
C GLU A 122 13.61 -1.66 -5.98
N GLY A 123 14.70 -0.90 -6.15
CA GLY A 123 15.94 -1.14 -5.43
C GLY A 123 15.76 -1.10 -3.92
N PHE A 124 14.98 -0.15 -3.41
CA PHE A 124 14.57 -0.14 -2.02
C PHE A 124 13.68 -1.36 -1.68
N ALA A 125 12.63 -1.62 -2.45
CA ALA A 125 11.68 -2.71 -2.17
C ALA A 125 12.38 -4.08 -2.10
N GLU A 126 13.33 -4.32 -3.01
CA GLU A 126 14.16 -5.52 -3.04
C GLU A 126 15.11 -5.59 -1.85
N ARG A 127 15.84 -4.51 -1.51
CA ARG A 127 16.70 -4.52 -0.30
C ARG A 127 15.90 -4.72 0.98
N ASN A 128 14.69 -4.14 1.07
CA ASN A 128 13.79 -4.36 2.18
C ASN A 128 13.36 -5.85 2.28
N ASN A 129 12.99 -6.47 1.16
CA ASN A 129 12.55 -7.85 1.11
C ASN A 129 13.68 -8.86 1.32
N TRP A 130 14.81 -8.71 0.62
CA TRP A 130 15.90 -9.70 0.61
C TRP A 130 16.88 -9.53 1.77
N LEU A 131 17.14 -8.29 2.20
CA LEU A 131 18.17 -7.97 3.19
C LEU A 131 17.59 -7.46 4.51
N GLY A 132 16.26 -7.27 4.59
CA GLY A 132 15.61 -6.72 5.78
C GLY A 132 15.95 -5.25 6.05
N ALA A 133 16.46 -4.52 5.04
CA ALA A 133 16.81 -3.11 5.19
C ALA A 133 15.58 -2.28 5.59
N SER A 134 15.68 -1.46 6.65
CA SER A 134 14.56 -0.65 7.11
C SER A 134 14.37 0.59 6.22
N ILE A 135 13.15 1.15 6.20
CA ILE A 135 12.85 2.37 5.44
C ILE A 135 13.74 3.53 5.91
N GLU A 136 13.98 3.63 7.22
CA GLU A 136 14.72 4.69 7.87
C GLU A 136 16.23 4.60 7.65
N SER A 137 16.75 3.40 7.36
CA SER A 137 18.19 3.16 7.16
C SER A 137 18.58 3.13 5.68
N ASP A 138 17.66 2.74 4.80
CA ASP A 138 17.87 2.65 3.36
C ASP A 138 18.10 4.02 2.69
N PRO A 139 19.05 4.16 1.74
CA PRO A 139 19.32 5.43 1.06
C PRO A 139 18.09 6.05 0.38
N PHE A 140 17.30 5.25 -0.34
CA PHE A 140 16.10 5.74 -1.03
C PHE A 140 14.89 5.80 -0.09
N GLY A 141 14.82 4.88 0.89
CA GLY A 141 13.84 4.92 1.97
C GLY A 141 13.83 6.27 2.72
N LYS A 142 15.00 6.78 3.09
CA LYS A 142 15.16 8.12 3.70
C LYS A 142 14.65 9.25 2.82
N LEU A 143 14.90 9.18 1.51
CA LEU A 143 14.42 10.20 0.57
C LEU A 143 12.90 10.21 0.47
N MET A 144 12.26 9.02 0.46
CA MET A 144 10.80 8.91 0.46
C MET A 144 10.18 9.46 1.75
N LEU A 145 10.76 9.14 2.92
CA LEU A 145 10.33 9.72 4.19
C LEU A 145 10.49 11.25 4.20
N GLY A 146 11.63 11.76 3.74
CA GLY A 146 11.88 13.19 3.59
C GLY A 146 10.96 13.88 2.57
N ALA A 147 10.40 13.12 1.63
CA ALA A 147 9.37 13.56 0.70
C ALA A 147 7.94 13.50 1.27
N GLY A 148 7.76 13.11 2.53
CA GLY A 148 6.46 13.08 3.21
C GLY A 148 5.66 11.79 3.02
N MET A 149 6.23 10.76 2.38
CA MET A 149 5.57 9.46 2.28
C MET A 149 5.55 8.77 3.64
N SER A 150 4.39 8.21 4.01
CA SER A 150 4.29 7.42 5.24
C SER A 150 4.94 6.03 5.08
N PRO A 151 5.51 5.43 6.15
CA PRO A 151 6.03 4.06 6.11
C PRO A 151 4.99 3.04 5.64
N ALA A 152 3.72 3.23 6.00
CA ALA A 152 2.62 2.37 5.58
C ALA A 152 2.39 2.42 4.07
N GLN A 153 2.42 3.62 3.47
CA GLN A 153 2.29 3.79 2.02
C GLN A 153 3.50 3.21 1.28
N ILE A 154 4.72 3.50 1.74
CA ILE A 154 5.96 2.94 1.15
C ILE A 154 5.89 1.42 1.12
N LYS A 155 5.50 0.79 2.24
CA LYS A 155 5.36 -0.67 2.33
C LYS A 155 4.27 -1.20 1.41
N ALA A 156 3.10 -0.55 1.38
CA ALA A 156 2.01 -0.95 0.50
C ALA A 156 2.38 -0.86 -0.99
N TRP A 157 3.21 0.12 -1.35
CA TRP A 157 3.66 0.34 -2.72
C TRP A 157 4.83 -0.56 -3.13
N SER A 158 5.57 -1.13 -2.17
CA SER A 158 6.72 -2.03 -2.42
C SER A 158 6.35 -3.41 -2.97
N VAL A 159 5.05 -3.71 -3.11
CA VAL A 159 4.54 -4.97 -3.69
C VAL A 159 3.82 -4.74 -5.02
N ASP A 160 4.14 -3.64 -5.68
CA ASP A 160 3.60 -3.22 -6.98
C ASP A 160 2.06 -3.16 -7.09
N PRO A 161 1.35 -2.43 -6.21
CA PRO A 161 -0.08 -2.25 -6.35
C PRO A 161 -0.44 -1.43 -7.59
N GLN A 162 -1.69 -1.59 -8.03
CA GLN A 162 -2.30 -0.70 -9.01
C GLN A 162 -2.65 0.65 -8.35
N VAL A 163 -2.02 1.73 -8.79
CA VAL A 163 -2.27 3.11 -8.33
C VAL A 163 -2.94 3.92 -9.42
N ASN A 164 -3.62 5.02 -9.07
CA ASN A 164 -4.07 5.98 -10.07
C ASN A 164 -2.84 6.61 -10.72
N THR A 165 -2.72 6.47 -12.04
CA THR A 165 -1.61 7.04 -12.81
C THR A 165 -2.05 8.29 -13.57
N GLU A 166 -3.34 8.37 -13.89
CA GLU A 166 -4.04 9.48 -14.54
C GLU A 166 -5.52 9.48 -14.06
N PRO A 167 -6.31 10.55 -14.27
CA PRO A 167 -7.73 10.56 -13.93
C PRO A 167 -8.50 9.39 -14.57
N GLY A 168 -9.06 8.51 -13.74
CA GLY A 168 -9.83 7.35 -14.18
C GLY A 168 -9.01 6.15 -14.67
N LYS A 169 -7.67 6.22 -14.62
CA LYS A 169 -6.76 5.16 -15.07
C LYS A 169 -5.89 4.66 -13.94
N LYS A 170 -5.72 3.35 -13.88
CA LYS A 170 -4.81 2.68 -12.94
C LYS A 170 -3.69 1.97 -13.67
N GLY A 171 -2.54 1.84 -13.00
CA GLY A 171 -1.39 1.11 -13.50
C GLY A 171 -0.49 0.64 -12.37
N SER A 172 0.42 -0.29 -12.70
CA SER A 172 1.50 -0.74 -11.82
C SER A 172 2.37 0.46 -11.45
N ILE A 173 2.74 0.57 -10.18
CA ILE A 173 3.63 1.63 -9.73
C ILE A 173 5.06 1.37 -10.19
N PHE A 174 5.50 0.11 -10.26
CA PHE A 174 6.82 -0.24 -10.78
C PHE A 174 6.93 0.15 -12.25
N ASP A 175 5.91 -0.14 -13.06
CA ASP A 175 5.85 0.29 -14.48
C ASP A 175 5.92 1.82 -14.62
N GLN A 176 5.45 2.61 -13.65
CA GLN A 176 5.54 4.08 -13.70
C GLN A 176 6.93 4.63 -13.33
N LEU A 177 7.77 3.83 -12.70
CA LEU A 177 9.04 4.25 -12.11
C LEU A 177 10.26 3.61 -12.79
N GLU A 178 10.02 2.64 -13.67
CA GLU A 178 11.05 1.92 -14.43
C GLU A 178 11.99 2.90 -15.14
N ASP A 179 13.30 2.61 -15.07
CA ASP A 179 14.40 3.35 -15.71
C ASP A 179 14.58 4.82 -15.28
N LEU A 180 13.78 5.31 -14.32
CA LEU A 180 13.95 6.65 -13.76
C LEU A 180 15.18 6.73 -12.84
N ASN A 181 15.88 7.87 -12.89
CA ASN A 181 16.93 8.19 -11.94
C ASN A 181 16.35 8.58 -10.56
N THR A 182 17.20 8.64 -9.54
CA THR A 182 16.81 8.90 -8.15
C THR A 182 15.89 10.11 -7.98
N GLU A 183 16.22 11.26 -8.57
CA GLU A 183 15.44 12.49 -8.42
C GLU A 183 14.10 12.41 -9.17
N ASP A 184 14.11 11.94 -10.42
CA ASP A 184 12.91 11.78 -11.24
C ASP A 184 11.94 10.75 -10.64
N CYS A 185 12.48 9.64 -10.12
CA CYS A 185 11.72 8.60 -9.43
C CYS A 185 11.03 9.18 -8.18
N LEU A 186 11.75 9.96 -7.37
CA LEU A 186 11.16 10.61 -6.20
C LEU A 186 10.11 11.67 -6.58
N GLY A 187 10.36 12.45 -7.64
CA GLY A 187 9.39 13.42 -8.17
C GLY A 187 8.11 12.75 -8.67
N LYS A 188 8.24 11.64 -9.40
CA LYS A 188 7.11 10.85 -9.88
C LYS A 188 6.32 10.22 -8.73
N LEU A 189 7.00 9.70 -7.70
CA LEU A 189 6.36 9.21 -6.48
C LEU A 189 5.50 10.28 -5.80
N ARG A 190 6.02 11.51 -5.65
CA ARG A 190 5.24 12.63 -5.10
C ARG A 190 3.97 12.91 -5.90
N SER A 191 4.11 13.02 -7.22
CA SER A 191 2.95 13.21 -8.12
C SER A 191 1.91 12.09 -7.98
N LEU A 192 2.36 10.83 -7.87
CA LEU A 192 1.48 9.70 -7.64
C LEU A 192 0.82 9.77 -6.26
N CYS A 193 1.52 10.21 -5.21
CA CYS A 193 0.94 10.39 -3.88
C CYS A 193 -0.20 11.42 -3.91
N ASP A 194 0.00 12.54 -4.60
CA ASP A 194 -1.02 13.59 -4.74
C ASP A 194 -2.28 13.08 -5.48
N MET A 195 -2.11 12.16 -6.44
CA MET A 195 -3.21 11.49 -7.16
C MET A 195 -3.86 10.33 -6.38
N ASN A 196 -3.23 9.88 -5.29
CA ASN A 196 -3.69 8.77 -4.47
C ASN A 196 -3.74 9.18 -2.99
N PRO A 197 -4.49 10.24 -2.62
CA PRO A 197 -4.56 10.69 -1.24
C PRO A 197 -5.23 9.62 -0.37
N LEU A 198 -4.70 9.44 0.83
CA LEU A 198 -5.26 8.51 1.80
C LEU A 198 -6.27 9.24 2.70
N ASN A 199 -7.50 8.76 2.74
CA ASN A 199 -8.44 9.14 3.79
C ASN A 199 -8.08 8.39 5.09
N ALA A 200 -8.07 9.12 6.21
CA ALA A 200 -7.86 8.55 7.53
C ALA A 200 -9.11 8.79 8.40
N ALA A 201 -9.52 7.78 9.15
CA ALA A 201 -10.66 7.85 10.06
C ALA A 201 -10.33 7.16 11.38
N PHE A 202 -10.84 7.71 12.49
CA PHE A 202 -10.85 7.04 13.78
C PHE A 202 -12.17 6.25 13.91
N VAL A 203 -12.07 4.93 14.04
CA VAL A 203 -13.22 4.02 14.15
C VAL A 203 -13.09 3.22 15.45
N PHE A 204 -14.13 3.22 16.27
CA PHE A 204 -14.18 2.40 17.48
C PHE A 204 -15.50 1.65 17.59
N ILE A 205 -15.45 0.45 18.18
CA ILE A 205 -16.66 -0.30 18.57
C ILE A 205 -17.18 0.33 19.87
N LYS A 206 -18.44 0.75 19.88
CA LYS A 206 -19.05 1.35 21.07
C LYS A 206 -19.05 0.38 22.26
N PRO A 207 -18.96 0.85 23.52
CA PRO A 207 -18.78 -0.01 24.70
C PRO A 207 -19.73 -1.20 24.80
N HIS A 208 -21.03 -0.99 24.54
CA HIS A 208 -22.05 -2.05 24.57
C HIS A 208 -21.85 -3.20 23.57
N ALA A 209 -21.04 -2.99 22.52
CA ALA A 209 -20.82 -3.93 21.44
C ALA A 209 -19.39 -4.51 21.42
N VAL A 210 -18.54 -4.16 22.39
CA VAL A 210 -17.15 -4.63 22.44
C VAL A 210 -17.12 -6.11 22.85
N THR A 211 -17.19 -6.98 21.85
CA THR A 211 -17.02 -8.44 21.99
C THR A 211 -16.01 -8.94 20.97
N ASP A 212 -15.38 -10.09 21.22
CA ASP A 212 -14.38 -10.63 20.28
C ASP A 212 -15.00 -10.97 18.92
N LYS A 213 -16.28 -11.39 18.89
CA LYS A 213 -17.02 -11.62 17.65
C LYS A 213 -17.22 -10.33 16.84
N VAL A 214 -17.56 -9.22 17.50
CA VAL A 214 -17.73 -7.92 16.82
C VAL A 214 -16.38 -7.35 16.37
N LYS A 215 -15.31 -7.51 17.16
CA LYS A 215 -13.95 -7.14 16.74
C LYS A 215 -13.53 -7.89 15.48
N ALA A 216 -13.72 -9.21 15.46
CA ALA A 216 -13.42 -10.04 14.30
C ALA A 216 -14.27 -9.64 13.08
N LEU A 217 -15.56 -9.42 13.26
CA LEU A 217 -16.48 -8.96 12.20
C LEU A 217 -16.06 -7.59 11.63
N ALA A 218 -15.76 -6.61 12.49
CA ALA A 218 -15.34 -5.29 12.07
C ALA A 218 -14.00 -5.32 11.31
N LYS A 219 -13.02 -6.07 11.82
CA LYS A 219 -11.72 -6.27 11.16
C LYS A 219 -11.88 -6.90 9.78
N ALA A 220 -12.64 -8.00 9.70
CA ALA A 220 -12.92 -8.66 8.43
C ALA A 220 -13.68 -7.74 7.46
N GLY A 221 -14.66 -6.98 7.94
CA GLY A 221 -15.43 -6.04 7.13
C GLY A 221 -14.59 -4.90 6.54
N LEU A 222 -13.70 -4.29 7.34
CA LEU A 222 -12.79 -3.23 6.87
C LEU A 222 -11.81 -3.78 5.82
N VAL A 223 -11.17 -4.92 6.11
CA VAL A 223 -10.21 -5.55 5.19
C VAL A 223 -10.87 -5.98 3.88
N ALA A 224 -12.08 -6.56 3.95
CA ALA A 224 -12.84 -6.96 2.75
C ALA A 224 -13.22 -5.76 1.85
N LYS A 225 -13.21 -4.54 2.39
CA LYS A 225 -13.43 -3.29 1.64
C LYS A 225 -12.12 -2.59 1.24
N GLY A 226 -10.97 -3.24 1.43
CA GLY A 226 -9.66 -2.69 1.10
C GLY A 226 -9.20 -1.58 2.06
N ILE A 227 -9.82 -1.45 3.23
CA ILE A 227 -9.42 -0.47 4.24
C ILE A 227 -8.30 -1.06 5.09
N GLN A 228 -7.15 -0.39 5.08
CA GLN A 228 -6.00 -0.76 5.90
C GLN A 228 -6.22 -0.34 7.36
N ILE A 229 -6.07 -1.28 8.30
CA ILE A 229 -6.01 -0.99 9.73
C ILE A 229 -4.54 -0.69 10.07
N VAL A 230 -4.24 0.58 10.32
CA VAL A 230 -2.86 1.04 10.62
C VAL A 230 -2.48 0.89 12.08
N ALA A 231 -3.45 0.88 12.99
CA ALA A 231 -3.28 0.65 14.42
C ALA A 231 -4.58 0.09 15.01
N GLU A 232 -4.47 -0.80 16.00
CA GLU A 232 -5.61 -1.30 16.77
C GLU A 232 -5.25 -1.33 18.27
N GLY A 233 -6.25 -1.13 19.13
CA GLY A 233 -6.04 -1.05 20.58
C GLY A 233 -7.36 -1.04 21.35
N SER A 234 -7.26 -0.98 22.69
CA SER A 234 -8.42 -0.84 23.57
C SER A 234 -8.15 0.22 24.63
N LEU A 235 -9.12 1.10 24.84
CA LEU A 235 -9.12 2.09 25.91
C LEU A 235 -10.18 1.69 26.92
N LYS A 236 -9.79 1.52 28.19
CA LYS A 236 -10.74 1.24 29.26
C LYS A 236 -11.52 2.50 29.62
N GLY A 237 -12.69 2.31 30.22
CA GLY A 237 -13.58 3.40 30.62
C GLY A 237 -12.90 4.41 31.55
N GLU A 238 -12.05 3.94 32.47
CA GLU A 238 -11.32 4.79 33.42
C GLU A 238 -10.38 5.75 32.70
N VAL A 239 -9.69 5.28 31.66
CA VAL A 239 -8.79 6.12 30.84
C VAL A 239 -9.59 7.13 30.02
N ILE A 240 -10.76 6.72 29.51
CA ILE A 240 -11.66 7.60 28.73
C ILE A 240 -12.19 8.72 29.61
N ASP A 241 -12.59 8.40 30.84
CA ASP A 241 -13.13 9.33 31.84
C ASP A 241 -12.05 10.28 32.37
N GLU A 242 -10.92 9.76 32.85
CA GLU A 242 -9.79 10.55 33.38
C GLU A 242 -9.31 11.59 32.35
N LYS A 243 -9.25 11.20 31.08
CA LYS A 243 -8.81 12.06 29.97
C LYS A 243 -9.94 12.83 29.28
N LYS A 244 -11.19 12.66 29.72
CA LYS A 244 -12.39 13.29 29.13
C LYS A 244 -12.51 13.09 27.61
N LEU A 245 -12.10 11.91 27.11
CA LEU A 245 -12.02 11.65 25.67
C LEU A 245 -13.40 11.64 25.02
N ILE A 246 -14.40 11.10 25.72
CA ILE A 246 -15.77 11.04 25.22
C ILE A 246 -16.44 12.42 25.27
N ASP A 247 -16.12 13.22 26.27
CA ASP A 247 -16.58 14.62 26.39
C ASP A 247 -15.98 15.46 25.27
N GLN A 248 -14.69 15.31 24.95
CA GLN A 248 -14.07 16.00 23.82
C GLN A 248 -14.68 15.55 22.49
N HIS A 249 -14.91 14.24 22.32
CA HIS A 249 -15.55 13.70 21.12
C HIS A 249 -16.99 14.23 20.94
N TYR A 250 -17.76 14.35 22.01
CA TYR A 250 -19.12 14.89 22.03
C TYR A 250 -19.21 16.30 22.62
N TYR A 251 -18.18 17.13 22.42
CA TYR A 251 -18.03 18.41 23.14
C TYR A 251 -19.24 19.32 22.99
N ALA A 252 -19.84 19.38 21.80
CA ALA A 252 -21.04 20.17 21.54
C ALA A 252 -22.25 19.73 22.39
N ILE A 253 -22.35 18.46 22.77
CA ILE A 253 -23.41 17.93 23.64
C ILE A 253 -23.02 18.14 25.10
N ALA A 254 -21.80 17.72 25.47
CA ALA A 254 -21.30 17.82 26.83
C ALA A 254 -21.33 19.26 27.34
N SER A 255 -20.87 20.22 26.53
CA SER A 255 -20.89 21.65 26.88
C SER A 255 -22.30 22.15 27.18
N LYS A 256 -23.31 21.78 26.40
CA LYS A 256 -24.71 22.17 26.65
C LYS A 256 -25.32 21.46 27.84
N ALA A 257 -24.84 20.26 28.15
CA ALA A 257 -25.34 19.45 29.24
C ALA A 257 -24.74 19.85 30.60
N THR A 258 -23.49 20.32 30.65
CA THR A 258 -22.76 20.47 31.93
C THR A 258 -22.02 21.79 32.12
N ILE A 259 -21.78 22.57 31.05
CA ILE A 259 -20.95 23.79 31.12
C ILE A 259 -21.80 25.05 30.92
N LEU A 260 -22.52 25.12 29.81
CA LEU A 260 -23.33 26.27 29.45
C LEU A 260 -24.61 26.29 30.29
N LYS A 261 -24.93 27.46 30.83
CA LYS A 261 -26.24 27.72 31.42
C LYS A 261 -27.29 27.89 30.32
N PRO A 262 -28.57 27.57 30.57
CA PRO A 262 -29.63 27.67 29.57
C PRO A 262 -29.67 28.99 28.80
N GLU A 263 -29.51 30.12 29.48
CA GLU A 263 -29.48 31.46 28.88
C GLU A 263 -28.32 31.69 27.91
N GLN A 264 -27.27 30.86 27.98
CA GLN A 264 -26.12 30.89 27.08
C GLN A 264 -26.30 30.00 25.84
N LEU A 265 -27.39 29.23 25.78
CA LEU A 265 -27.66 28.33 24.65
C LEU A 265 -28.27 29.08 23.47
N ASN A 266 -27.75 28.80 22.27
CA ASN A 266 -28.37 29.28 21.03
C ASN A 266 -29.57 28.39 20.66
N VAL A 267 -30.71 28.63 21.30
CA VAL A 267 -31.95 27.86 21.07
C VAL A 267 -32.72 28.43 19.86
N PRO A 268 -33.10 27.59 18.87
CA PRO A 268 -34.02 28.00 17.83
C PRO A 268 -35.43 28.26 18.40
N LYS A 269 -35.72 29.54 18.70
CA LYS A 269 -36.90 29.97 19.47
C LYS A 269 -38.23 29.54 18.85
N ASP A 270 -38.35 29.63 17.53
CA ASP A 270 -39.57 29.24 16.82
C ASP A 270 -39.88 27.76 17.02
N LYS A 271 -38.87 26.89 16.86
CA LYS A 271 -39.01 25.45 17.10
C LYS A 271 -39.35 25.14 18.56
N PHE A 272 -38.74 25.87 19.50
CA PHE A 272 -39.04 25.70 20.92
C PHE A 272 -40.50 26.05 21.23
N LYS A 273 -40.96 27.21 20.72
CA LYS A 273 -42.33 27.67 20.93
C LYS A 273 -43.37 26.77 20.25
N GLU A 274 -43.10 26.32 19.04
CA GLU A 274 -43.94 25.35 18.33
C GLU A 274 -44.08 24.05 19.13
N GLN A 275 -42.97 23.54 19.68
CA GLN A 275 -42.95 22.26 20.38
C GLN A 275 -43.55 22.31 21.79
N PHE A 276 -43.33 23.40 22.53
CA PHE A 276 -43.66 23.49 23.97
C PHE A 276 -44.77 24.50 24.28
N GLY A 277 -45.29 25.23 23.29
CA GLY A 277 -46.39 26.18 23.46
C GLY A 277 -46.05 27.44 24.26
N THR A 278 -44.78 27.66 24.61
CA THR A 278 -44.29 28.80 25.38
C THR A 278 -43.04 29.38 24.72
N SER A 279 -42.80 30.69 24.83
CA SER A 279 -41.58 31.29 24.28
C SER A 279 -40.34 30.84 25.06
N TRP A 280 -39.16 30.92 24.45
CA TRP A 280 -37.92 30.57 25.13
C TRP A 280 -37.64 31.53 26.30
N GLU A 281 -37.95 32.81 26.12
CA GLU A 281 -37.84 33.86 27.13
C GLU A 281 -38.74 33.59 28.34
N ASP A 282 -40.00 33.21 28.11
CA ASP A 282 -40.94 32.87 29.20
C ASP A 282 -40.48 31.62 29.95
N ALA A 283 -39.97 30.62 29.22
CA ALA A 283 -39.41 29.41 29.82
C ALA A 283 -38.21 29.73 30.72
N LEU A 284 -37.25 30.53 30.26
CA LEU A 284 -36.12 31.00 31.08
C LEU A 284 -36.59 31.79 32.30
N ALA A 285 -37.51 32.73 32.12
CA ALA A 285 -38.06 33.55 33.21
C ALA A 285 -38.81 32.74 34.28
N SER A 286 -39.34 31.56 33.92
CA SER A 286 -40.03 30.68 34.86
C SER A 286 -39.11 30.03 35.91
N GLY A 287 -37.78 30.04 35.68
CA GLY A 287 -36.80 29.36 36.53
C GLY A 287 -36.85 27.84 36.45
N LYS A 288 -37.49 27.27 35.41
CA LYS A 288 -37.68 25.81 35.25
C LYS A 288 -36.82 25.18 34.15
N VAL A 289 -35.87 25.94 33.60
CA VAL A 289 -34.99 25.46 32.53
C VAL A 289 -33.60 25.25 33.13
N PHE A 290 -33.04 24.06 32.91
CA PHE A 290 -31.75 23.65 33.44
C PHE A 290 -30.95 22.94 32.35
N ASN A 291 -29.62 23.02 32.42
CA ASN A 291 -28.80 22.03 31.74
C ASN A 291 -28.88 20.69 32.51
N ALA A 292 -28.28 19.63 31.98
CA ALA A 292 -28.38 18.31 32.60
C ALA A 292 -27.76 18.27 34.01
N LEU A 293 -26.61 18.93 34.21
CA LEU A 293 -25.93 18.95 35.51
C LEU A 293 -26.78 19.63 36.60
N ASP A 294 -27.27 20.83 36.31
CA ASP A 294 -28.12 21.59 37.24
C ASP A 294 -29.48 20.91 37.42
N GLY A 295 -30.03 20.33 36.34
CA GLY A 295 -31.30 19.62 36.36
C GLY A 295 -31.27 18.36 37.23
N CYS A 296 -30.18 17.60 37.20
CA CYS A 296 -29.97 16.48 38.11
C CYS A 296 -29.97 16.94 39.57
N ALA A 297 -29.24 18.02 39.91
CA ALA A 297 -29.22 18.56 41.26
C ALA A 297 -30.61 19.04 41.72
N GLN A 298 -31.44 19.55 40.80
CA GLN A 298 -32.79 20.02 41.09
C GLN A 298 -33.81 18.89 41.29
N LEU A 299 -33.62 17.76 40.62
CA LEU A 299 -34.59 16.65 40.59
C LEU A 299 -34.30 15.53 41.60
N GLY A 300 -33.08 15.45 42.13
CA GLY A 300 -32.66 14.39 43.06
C GLY A 300 -32.04 13.21 42.35
#